data_AF-A0A7W1T0C3-F1
#
_entry.id   AF-A0A7W1T0C3-F1
#
_cell.length_a   1.000
_cell.length_b   1.000
_cell.length_c   1.000
_cell.angle_alpha   90.00
_cell.angle_beta   90.00
_cell.angle_gamma   90.00
#
_symmetry.space_group_name_H-M   'P 1'
#
loop_
_entity.id
_entity.type
_entity.pdbx_description
1 polymer ?
#
loop_
_entity_poly.entity_id
_entity_poly.type
_entity_poly.pdbx_seq_one_letter_code
_entity_poly.pdbx_strand_id
1 'polypeptide(L)' 'MTKVFTIPVPPRPRKKHDRTTDPRYVDGQRMLVEAMKYLTHSDPVSNRQAIELISEHVRTRFRMSDSPLS' A
#
# COMPACT_ATOMS: atom_id res chain seq x y z
N MET A 1 48.49 -15.60 -27.34
CA MET A 1 47.91 -14.92 -26.15
C MET A 1 46.42 -14.73 -26.42
N THR A 2 45.54 -15.49 -25.75
CA THR A 2 44.09 -15.51 -26.04
C THR A 2 43.37 -14.58 -25.07
N LYS A 3 42.66 -13.56 -25.58
CA LYS A 3 41.89 -12.62 -24.75
C LYS A 3 40.52 -13.22 -24.45
N VAL A 4 40.28 -13.60 -23.20
CA VAL A 4 38.96 -14.01 -22.71
C VAL A 4 38.19 -12.77 -22.32
N PHE A 5 37.10 -12.48 -23.02
CA PHE A 5 36.19 -11.39 -22.69
C PHE A 5 34.98 -11.97 -21.96
N THR A 6 34.81 -11.59 -20.69
CA THR A 6 33.59 -11.91 -19.93
C THR A 6 32.51 -10.92 -20.33
N ILE A 7 31.47 -11.39 -21.02
CA ILE A 7 30.30 -10.56 -21.35
C ILE A 7 29.40 -10.56 -20.10
N PRO A 8 29.19 -9.42 -19.42
CA PRO A 8 28.29 -9.37 -18.28
C PRO A 8 26.85 -9.53 -18.80
N VAL A 9 26.19 -10.61 -18.39
CA VAL A 9 24.77 -10.81 -18.69
C VAL A 9 23.96 -9.89 -17.76
N PRO A 10 23.17 -8.94 -18.29
CA PRO A 10 22.33 -8.11 -17.43
C PRO A 10 21.31 -9.01 -16.72
N PRO A 11 21.07 -8.80 -15.41
CA PRO A 11 20.07 -9.56 -14.69
C PRO A 11 18.72 -9.40 -15.37
N ARG A 12 18.00 -10.51 -15.56
CA ARG A 12 16.64 -10.47 -16.14
C ARG A 12 15.79 -9.50 -15.31
N PRO A 13 15.02 -8.60 -15.93
CA PRO A 13 14.13 -7.74 -15.18
C PRO A 13 13.19 -8.63 -14.36
N ARG A 14 13.23 -8.48 -13.04
CA ARG A 14 12.23 -9.11 -12.17
C ARG A 14 10.87 -8.71 -12.74
N LYS A 15 10.02 -9.69 -13.08
CA LYS A 15 8.65 -9.42 -13.50
C LYS A 15 8.05 -8.50 -12.43
N LYS A 16 7.79 -7.24 -12.78
CA LYS A 16 6.99 -6.36 -11.94
C LYS A 16 5.68 -7.10 -11.76
N HIS A 17 5.42 -7.57 -10.55
CA HIS A 17 4.12 -8.15 -10.26
C HIS A 17 3.13 -7.02 -10.52
N ASP A 18 2.25 -7.18 -11.51
CA ASP A 18 1.15 -6.26 -11.68
C ASP A 18 0.39 -6.30 -10.37
N ARG A 19 0.42 -5.17 -9.66
CA ARG A 19 -0.30 -4.94 -8.43
C ARG A 19 -1.78 -4.91 -8.81
N THR A 20 -2.36 -6.08 -9.06
CA THR A 20 -3.81 -6.21 -9.17
C THR A 20 -4.33 -5.97 -7.76
N THR A 21 -4.69 -4.72 -7.47
CA THR A 21 -5.52 -4.40 -6.32
C THR A 21 -6.83 -5.14 -6.53
N ASP A 22 -7.05 -6.20 -5.74
CA ASP A 22 -8.34 -6.87 -5.68
C ASP A 22 -9.44 -5.80 -5.54
N PRO A 23 -10.45 -5.75 -6.41
CA PRO A 23 -11.51 -4.74 -6.33
C PRO A 23 -12.14 -4.65 -4.94
N ARG A 24 -12.27 -5.78 -4.24
CA ARG A 24 -12.79 -5.86 -2.86
C ARG A 24 -11.94 -5.05 -1.86
N TYR A 25 -10.64 -4.97 -2.12
CA TYR A 25 -9.70 -4.23 -1.31
C TYR A 25 -9.85 -2.71 -1.49
N VAL A 26 -10.15 -2.26 -2.72
CA VAL A 26 -10.39 -0.85 -3.04
C VAL A 26 -11.70 -0.37 -2.43
N ASP A 27 -12.74 -1.20 -2.48
CA ASP A 27 -14.04 -0.87 -1.89
C ASP A 27 -13.96 -0.80 -0.35
N GLY A 28 -13.21 -1.71 0.28
CA GLY A 28 -12.94 -1.65 1.72
C GLY A 28 -12.20 -0.38 2.14
N GLN A 29 -11.22 0.08 1.35
CA GLN A 29 -10.53 1.35 1.62
C GLN A 29 -11.48 2.55 1.53
N ARG A 30 -12.29 2.60 0.46
CA ARG A 30 -13.26 3.68 0.26
C ARG A 30 -14.24 3.77 1.42
N MET A 31 -14.75 2.63 1.87
CA MET A 31 -15.67 2.55 3.01
C MET A 31 -15.03 3.08 4.31
N LEU A 32 -13.78 2.71 4.61
CA LEU A 32 -13.08 3.19 5.81
C LEU A 32 -12.79 4.69 5.76
N VAL A 33 -12.44 5.22 4.59
CA VAL A 33 -12.25 6.67 4.39
C VAL A 33 -13.57 7.43 4.56
N GLU A 34 -14.66 6.88 4.04
CA GLU A 34 -15.99 7.48 4.18
C GLU A 34 -16.47 7.47 5.64
N ALA A 35 -16.20 6.39 6.38
CA ALA A 35 -16.45 6.33 7.82
C ALA A 35 -15.68 7.40 8.59
N MET A 36 -14.39 7.61 8.27
CA MET A 36 -13.61 8.70 8.90
C MET A 36 -14.19 10.08 8.59
N LYS A 37 -14.65 10.33 7.35
CA LYS A 37 -15.32 11.60 6.99
C LYS A 37 -16.59 11.81 7.80
N TYR A 38 -17.40 10.78 7.96
CA TYR A 38 -18.61 10.83 8.78
C TYR A 38 -18.30 11.13 10.26
N LEU A 39 -17.30 10.46 10.83
CA LEU A 39 -16.89 10.69 12.22
C LEU A 39 -16.35 12.12 12.43
N THR A 40 -15.62 12.64 11.46
CA THR A 40 -15.10 14.01 11.49
C THR A 40 -16.22 15.05 11.34
N HIS A 41 -17.24 14.77 10.51
CA HIS A 41 -18.37 15.67 10.31
C HIS A 41 -19.35 15.69 11.48
N SER A 42 -19.54 14.55 12.15
CA SER A 42 -20.48 14.42 13.27
C SER A 42 -19.95 15.07 14.56
N ASP A 43 -18.76 14.68 15.01
CA ASP A 43 -18.05 15.33 16.13
C ASP A 43 -16.58 14.89 16.15
N PRO A 44 -15.63 15.73 15.73
CA PRO A 44 -14.22 15.35 15.64
C PRO A 44 -13.55 15.20 17.01
N VAL A 45 -14.06 15.85 18.06
CA VAL A 45 -13.45 15.79 19.40
C VAL A 45 -13.88 14.51 20.10
N SER A 46 -15.17 14.22 20.09
CA SER A 46 -15.72 12.99 20.68
C SER A 46 -15.25 11.73 19.93
N ASN A 47 -15.10 11.81 18.61
CA ASN A 47 -14.73 10.66 17.78
C ASN A 47 -13.22 10.49 17.54
N ARG A 48 -12.36 11.27 18.20
CA ARG A 48 -10.89 11.27 17.97
C ARG A 48 -10.28 9.87 18.04
N GLN A 49 -10.64 9.07 19.05
CA GLN A 49 -10.11 7.72 19.24
C GLN A 49 -10.54 6.77 18.11
N ALA A 50 -11.78 6.87 17.63
CA ALA A 50 -12.28 6.07 16.53
C ALA A 50 -11.59 6.44 15.21
N ILE A 51 -11.39 7.74 14.95
CA ILE A 51 -10.66 8.23 13.79
C ILE A 51 -9.19 7.75 13.81
N GLU A 52 -8.56 7.78 14.98
CA GLU A 52 -7.17 7.30 15.17
C GLU A 52 -7.04 5.80 14.90
N LEU A 53 -7.94 4.98 15.45
CA LEU A 53 -7.99 3.53 15.22
C LEU A 53 -8.14 3.19 13.73
N ILE A 54 -9.08 3.86 13.04
CA ILE A 54 -9.31 3.62 11.61
C ILE A 54 -8.11 4.11 10.80
N SER A 55 -7.53 5.26 11.15
CA SER A 55 -6.33 5.78 10.49
C SER A 55 -5.13 4.84 10.62
N GLU A 56 -4.94 4.25 11.81
CA GLU A 56 -3.90 3.26 12.04
C GLU A 56 -4.15 1.99 11.25
N HIS A 57 -5.39 1.47 11.25
CA HIS A 57 -5.76 0.30 10.45
C HIS A 57 -5.50 0.52 8.95
N VAL A 58 -5.89 1.71 8.44
CA VAL A 58 -5.62 2.11 7.05
C VAL A 58 -4.11 2.17 6.78
N ARG A 59 -3.32 2.77 7.69
CA ARG A 59 -1.87 2.89 7.48
C ARG A 59 -1.11 1.57 7.60
N THR A 60 -1.47 0.70 8.55
CA THR A 60 -0.72 -0.53 8.85
C THR A 60 -1.06 -1.68 7.91
N ARG A 61 -2.34 -1.90 7.64
CA ARG A 61 -2.80 -3.01 6.80
C ARG A 61 -2.68 -2.70 5.33
N PHE A 62 -2.80 -1.42 4.94
CA PHE A 62 -2.75 -1.05 3.53
C PHE A 62 -1.37 -0.62 3.02
N ARG A 63 -0.47 -0.11 3.87
CA ARG A 63 0.94 0.08 3.46
C ARG A 63 1.70 -1.22 3.25
N MET A 64 1.21 -2.36 3.76
CA MET A 64 1.82 -3.66 3.48
C MET A 64 1.63 -4.15 2.03
N SER A 65 0.83 -3.47 1.19
CA SER A 65 0.82 -3.68 -0.27
C SER A 65 2.01 -3.01 -0.98
N ASP A 66 2.66 -2.05 -0.33
CA ASP A 66 3.89 -1.43 -0.77
C ASP A 66 5.02 -1.87 0.15
N SER A 67 5.62 -3.01 -0.20
CA SER A 67 6.91 -3.37 0.36
C SER A 67 7.88 -2.18 0.17
N PRO A 68 8.50 -1.65 1.24
CA PRO A 68 9.43 -0.51 1.16
C PRO A 68 10.76 -0.88 0.48
N LEU A 69 10.84 -2.07 -0.12
CA LEU A 69 11.98 -2.59 -0.86
C LEU A 69 11.46 -3.19 -2.18
N SER A 70 11.22 -2.33 -3.16
CA SER A 70 11.17 -2.70 -4.59
C SER A 70 11.96 -1.71 -5.43
#